data_AF-A0A928XGR4-F1
#
_entry.id   AF-A0A928XGR4-F1
#
_cell.length_a   1.000
_cell.length_b   1.000
_cell.length_c   1.000
_cell.angle_alpha   90.00
_cell.angle_beta   90.00
_cell.angle_gamma   90.00
#
_symmetry.space_group_name_H-M   'P 1'
#
loop_
_entity.id
_entity.type
_entity.pdbx_description
1 polymer ?
#
loop_
_entity_poly.entity_id
_entity_poly.type
_entity_poly.pdbx_seq_one_letter_code
_entity_poly.pdbx_strand_id
1 'polypeptide(L)'
;MLTYLRLHVIQALVAKFFGASQSDVSRDLRRLLPLLKQVLPCPEVWELVEAEQALTEAELLKLTALADGQVLIDATEQQVYRSADSATRKAHFSGKKRCLPSKLNL
;
A
#
# COMPACT_ATOMS: atom_id res chain seq x y z
N MET A 1 10.03 -9.28 -2.80
CA MET A 1 8.57 -9.54 -2.91
C MET A 1 8.15 -10.81 -2.19
N LEU A 2 8.55 -12.00 -2.66
CA LEU A 2 8.22 -13.25 -1.97
C LEU A 2 8.68 -13.28 -0.50
N THR A 3 9.83 -12.67 -0.20
CA THR A 3 10.32 -12.48 1.18
C THR A 3 9.33 -11.73 2.07
N TYR A 4 8.65 -10.71 1.52
CA TYR A 4 7.61 -9.96 2.24
C TYR A 4 6.42 -10.88 2.54
N LEU A 5 5.88 -11.54 1.50
CA LEU A 5 4.70 -12.39 1.62
C LEU A 5 4.93 -13.65 2.46
N ARG A 6 6.16 -14.17 2.51
CA ARG A 6 6.49 -15.41 3.23
C ARG A 6 6.92 -15.17 4.68
N LEU A 7 7.61 -14.06 4.95
CA LEU A 7 8.18 -13.78 6.27
C LEU A 7 7.41 -12.70 7.04
N HIS A 8 6.44 -12.03 6.41
CA HIS A 8 5.64 -10.95 7.01
C HIS A 8 6.50 -9.84 7.65
N VAL A 9 7.67 -9.57 7.06
CA VAL A 9 8.59 -8.53 7.51
C VAL A 9 8.24 -7.18 6.89
N ILE A 10 8.56 -6.08 7.57
CA ILE A 10 8.28 -4.73 7.06
C ILE A 10 8.92 -4.45 5.69
N GLN A 11 8.23 -3.71 4.83
CA GLN A 11 8.70 -3.40 3.46
C GLN A 11 10.07 -2.69 3.45
N ALA A 12 10.36 -1.86 4.45
CA ALA A 12 11.65 -1.19 4.59
C ALA A 12 12.82 -2.16 4.80
N LEU A 13 12.59 -3.28 5.49
CA LEU A 13 13.59 -4.32 5.69
C LEU A 13 13.84 -5.10 4.40
N VAL A 14 12.77 -5.42 3.67
CA VAL A 14 12.86 -6.02 2.33
C VAL A 14 13.63 -5.12 1.38
N ALA A 15 13.31 -3.82 1.37
CA ALA A 15 14.01 -2.82 0.58
C ALA A 15 15.52 -2.83 0.89
N LYS A 16 15.89 -2.88 2.17
CA LYS A 16 17.29 -2.97 2.61
C LYS A 16 17.98 -4.25 2.13
N PHE A 17 17.32 -5.41 2.19
CA PHE A 17 17.90 -6.68 1.73
C PHE A 17 18.18 -6.71 0.23
N PHE A 18 17.36 -6.03 -0.58
CA PHE A 18 17.45 -6.08 -2.04
C PHE A 18 17.99 -4.79 -2.67
N GLY A 19 18.53 -3.85 -1.87
CA GLY A 19 19.07 -2.59 -2.37
C GLY A 19 18.03 -1.70 -3.07
N ALA A 20 16.77 -1.81 -2.68
CA ALA A 20 15.66 -1.04 -3.24
C ALA A 20 15.18 0.04 -2.27
N SER A 21 14.29 0.93 -2.71
CA SER A 21 13.52 1.76 -1.79
C SER A 21 12.24 1.07 -1.35
N GLN A 22 11.69 1.47 -0.20
CA GLN A 22 10.38 1.00 0.23
C GLN A 22 9.30 1.25 -0.83
N SER A 23 9.36 2.39 -1.53
CA SER A 23 8.44 2.73 -2.62
C SER A 23 8.54 1.79 -3.82
N ASP A 24 9.72 1.26 -4.10
CA ASP A 24 9.91 0.25 -5.16
C ASP A 24 9.26 -1.07 -4.75
N VAL A 25 9.53 -1.52 -3.51
CA VAL A 25 8.91 -2.71 -2.93
C VAL A 25 7.38 -2.62 -2.96
N SER A 26 6.81 -1.51 -2.49
CA SER A 26 5.36 -1.27 -2.50
C SER A 26 4.76 -1.32 -3.92
N ARG A 27 5.44 -0.71 -4.89
CA ARG A 27 5.00 -0.68 -6.29
C ARG A 27 5.01 -2.06 -6.93
N ASP A 28 6.04 -2.85 -6.66
CA ASP A 28 6.15 -4.21 -7.13
C ASP A 28 5.09 -5.11 -6.49
N LEU A 29 4.80 -4.92 -5.19
CA LEU A 29 3.73 -5.62 -4.47
C LEU A 29 2.40 -5.39 -5.15
N ARG A 30 2.06 -4.13 -5.42
CA ARG A 30 0.80 -3.75 -6.07
C ARG A 30 0.64 -4.33 -7.46
N ARG A 31 1.74 -4.45 -8.23
CA ARG A 31 1.72 -4.98 -9.60
C ARG A 31 1.68 -6.50 -9.64
N LEU A 32 2.44 -7.17 -8.77
CA LEU A 32 2.66 -8.61 -8.84
C LEU A 32 1.68 -9.41 -7.98
N LEU A 33 1.18 -8.85 -6.88
CA LEU A 33 0.29 -9.56 -5.96
C LEU A 33 -0.99 -10.10 -6.63
N PRO A 34 -1.69 -9.35 -7.52
CA PRO A 34 -2.87 -9.89 -8.21
C PRO A 34 -2.57 -11.10 -9.10
N LEU A 35 -1.35 -11.16 -9.65
CA LEU A 35 -0.90 -12.30 -10.46
C LEU A 35 -0.50 -13.48 -9.57
N LEU A 36 0.19 -13.22 -8.45
CA LEU A 36 0.62 -14.25 -7.52
C LEU A 36 -0.55 -14.93 -6.83
N LYS A 37 -1.62 -14.19 -6.48
CA LYS A 37 -2.85 -14.73 -5.89
C LYS A 37 -3.55 -15.78 -6.77
N GLN A 38 -3.32 -15.77 -8.09
CA GLN A 38 -3.90 -16.75 -9.01
C GLN A 38 -3.21 -18.11 -8.96
N VAL A 39 -1.96 -18.16 -8.49
CA VAL A 39 -1.08 -19.34 -8.58
C VAL A 39 -0.63 -19.84 -7.22
N LEU A 40 -0.61 -18.97 -6.21
CA LEU A 40 -0.08 -19.26 -4.88
C LEU A 40 -1.06 -18.87 -3.78
N PRO A 41 -1.17 -19.66 -2.69
CA PRO A 41 -1.85 -19.23 -1.49
C PRO A 41 -1.04 -18.07 -0.86
N CYS A 42 -1.48 -16.86 -1.15
CA CYS A 42 -0.90 -15.62 -0.62
C CYS A 42 -1.70 -15.16 0.60
N PRO A 43 -1.06 -14.57 1.61
CA PRO A 43 -1.78 -13.96 2.72
C PRO A 43 -2.72 -12.87 2.21
N GLU A 44 -3.88 -12.72 2.86
CA GLU A 44 -4.82 -11.66 2.54
C GLU A 44 -4.20 -10.31 2.89
N VAL A 45 -3.94 -9.53 1.85
CA VAL A 45 -3.59 -8.12 1.95
C VAL A 45 -4.89 -7.34 1.92
N TRP A 46 -5.07 -6.51 2.94
CA TRP A 46 -6.29 -5.78 3.19
C TRP A 46 -6.30 -4.47 2.40
N GLU A 47 -7.28 -4.34 1.52
CA GLU A 47 -7.50 -3.12 0.76
C GLU A 47 -8.64 -2.31 1.40
N LEU A 48 -8.51 -0.99 1.40
CA LEU A 48 -9.60 -0.10 1.81
C LEU A 48 -10.69 -0.16 0.76
N VAL A 49 -11.81 -0.75 1.15
CA VAL A 49 -13.03 -0.82 0.36
C VAL A 49 -13.60 0.59 0.23
N GLU A 50 -13.91 1.03 -0.99
CA GLU A 50 -14.56 2.33 -1.19
C GLU A 50 -15.94 2.31 -0.51
N ALA A 51 -16.39 3.45 0.04
CA ALA A 51 -17.61 3.53 0.83
C ALA A 51 -18.89 3.06 0.08
N GLU A 52 -18.83 2.99 -1.25
CA GLU A 52 -19.93 2.59 -2.14
C GLU A 52 -19.85 1.13 -2.62
N GLN A 53 -18.75 0.41 -2.30
CA GLN A 53 -18.61 -1.00 -2.66
C GLN A 53 -19.34 -1.90 -1.65
N ALA A 54 -20.36 -2.61 -2.13
CA ALA A 54 -21.04 -3.63 -1.34
C ALA A 54 -20.11 -4.84 -1.15
N LEU A 55 -19.74 -5.11 0.11
CA LEU A 55 -18.95 -6.29 0.47
C LEU A 55 -19.85 -7.51 0.60
N THR A 56 -19.38 -8.64 0.07
CA THR A 56 -20.01 -9.94 0.30
C THR A 56 -19.66 -10.47 1.70
N GLU A 57 -20.48 -11.36 2.26
CA GLU A 57 -20.25 -11.94 3.59
C GLU A 57 -18.90 -12.67 3.74
N ALA A 58 -18.31 -13.11 2.63
CA ALA A 58 -17.00 -13.77 2.59
C ALA A 58 -15.83 -12.79 2.69
N GLU A 59 -16.00 -11.56 2.22
CA GLU A 59 -14.99 -10.48 2.27
C GLU A 59 -15.00 -9.74 3.60
N LEU A 60 -16.05 -9.94 4.39
CA LEU A 60 -16.28 -9.24 5.64
C LEU A 60 -15.62 -10.01 6.79
N LEU A 61 -14.50 -9.48 7.29
CA LEU A 61 -13.80 -10.17 8.36
C LEU A 61 -14.62 -10.15 9.65
N LYS A 62 -14.97 -11.35 10.12
CA LYS A 62 -15.72 -11.53 11.37
C LYS A 62 -14.77 -11.38 12.55
N LEU A 63 -15.26 -10.81 13.66
CA LEU A 63 -14.47 -10.66 14.89
C LEU A 63 -13.89 -12.00 15.39
N THR A 64 -14.57 -13.10 15.13
CA THR A 64 -14.12 -14.46 15.46
C THR A 64 -12.87 -14.90 14.71
N ALA A 65 -12.54 -14.26 13.58
CA ALA A 65 -11.31 -14.52 12.82
C ALA A 65 -10.09 -13.80 13.43
N LEU A 66 -10.30 -12.78 14.29
CA LEU A 66 -9.25 -12.20 15.12
C LEU A 66 -9.11 -13.03 16.40
N ALA A 67 -8.47 -14.19 16.31
CA ALA A 67 -8.31 -15.12 17.44
C ALA A 67 -7.72 -14.44 18.70
N ASP A 68 -6.88 -13.41 18.51
CA ASP A 68 -6.16 -12.72 19.60
C ASP A 68 -6.65 -11.28 19.84
N GLY A 69 -7.70 -10.84 19.14
CA GLY A 69 -8.21 -9.46 19.22
C GLY A 69 -7.24 -8.38 18.72
N GLN A 70 -6.12 -8.79 18.11
CA GLN A 70 -5.09 -7.90 17.58
C GLN A 70 -5.03 -8.05 16.06
N VAL A 71 -5.05 -6.93 15.34
CA VAL A 71 -4.80 -6.89 13.89
C VAL A 71 -3.69 -5.88 13.64
N LEU A 72 -2.61 -6.35 13.04
CA LEU A 72 -1.53 -5.51 12.56
C LEU A 72 -1.90 -5.04 11.15
N ILE A 73 -2.19 -3.74 11.03
CA ILE A 73 -2.44 -3.10 9.73
C ILE A 73 -1.16 -2.39 9.32
N ASP A 74 -0.49 -2.87 8.28
CA ASP A 74 0.63 -2.16 7.69
C ASP A 74 0.09 -0.94 6.92
N ALA A 75 0.22 0.25 7.50
CA ALA A 75 -0.21 1.51 6.89
C ALA A 75 0.46 1.78 5.52
N THR A 76 1.54 1.06 5.19
CA THR A 76 2.26 1.20 3.91
C THR A 76 1.63 0.37 2.79
N GLU A 77 0.79 -0.60 3.13
CA GLU A 77 -0.01 -1.37 2.18
C GLU A 77 -1.30 -0.64 1.79
N GLN A 78 -1.74 0.33 2.59
CA GLN A 78 -2.94 1.10 2.29
C GLN A 78 -2.77 1.94 1.03
N GLN A 79 -3.74 1.81 0.13
CA GLN A 79 -3.80 2.64 -1.07
C GLN A 79 -4.06 4.09 -0.67
N VAL A 80 -3.05 4.95 -0.83
CA VAL A 80 -3.23 6.39 -0.71
C VAL A 80 -3.92 6.91 -1.97
N TYR A 81 -5.21 7.21 -1.87
CA TYR A 81 -5.93 7.92 -2.92
C TYR A 81 -5.35 9.32 -3.10
N ARG A 82 -4.79 9.58 -4.28
CA ARG A 82 -4.35 10.91 -4.68
C ARG A 82 -5.09 11.32 -5.94
N SER A 83 -5.61 12.54 -5.92
CA SER A 83 -6.15 13.18 -7.11
C SER A 83 -5.13 13.15 -8.27
N ALA A 84 -5.62 12.78 -9.46
CA ALA A 84 -4.86 12.87 -10.70
C ALA A 84 -4.58 14.33 -11.09
N ASP A 85 -5.50 15.24 -10.80
CA ASP A 85 -5.31 16.67 -11.04
C ASP A 85 -4.21 17.25 -10.13
N SER A 86 -3.35 18.08 -10.72
CA SER A 86 -2.19 18.65 -10.02
C SER A 86 -2.58 19.76 -9.05
N ALA A 87 -3.64 20.52 -9.35
CA ALA A 87 -4.05 21.67 -8.55
C ALA A 87 -4.66 21.21 -7.23
N THR A 88 -5.63 20.30 -7.30
CA THR A 88 -6.22 19.62 -6.13
C THR A 88 -5.17 18.90 -5.28
N ARG A 89 -4.22 18.20 -5.90
CA ARG A 89 -3.14 17.51 -5.15
C ARG A 89 -2.24 18.47 -4.39
N LYS A 90 -1.96 19.66 -4.94
CA LYS A 90 -1.20 20.72 -4.26
C LYS A 90 -2.00 21.35 -3.12
N ALA A 91 -3.31 21.53 -3.30
CA ALA A 91 -4.19 22.08 -2.26
C ALA A 91 -4.23 21.17 -1.02
N HIS A 92 -4.31 19.85 -1.21
CA HIS A 92 -4.34 18.86 -0.13
C HIS A 92 -2.94 18.34 0.28
N PHE A 93 -1.85 18.96 -0.20
CA PHE A 93 -0.50 18.52 0.12
C PHE A 93 -0.12 18.94 1.55
N SER A 94 -0.20 17.98 2.49
CA SER A 94 0.22 18.14 3.89
C SER A 94 1.74 18.07 4.11
N GLY A 95 2.50 17.63 3.10
CA GLY A 95 3.96 17.48 3.19
C GLY A 95 4.71 18.82 3.20
N LYS A 96 6.01 18.75 3.51
CA LYS A 96 6.90 19.92 3.50
C LYS A 96 6.95 20.53 2.09
N LYS A 97 6.41 21.74 1.92
CA LYS A 97 6.49 22.48 0.67
C LYS A 97 7.94 22.80 0.37
N ARG A 98 8.47 22.26 -0.74
CA ARG A 98 9.79 22.64 -1.24
C ARG A 98 9.62 23.96 -2.00
N CYS A 99 10.32 25.01 -1.57
CA CYS A 99 10.55 26.16 -2.43
C CYS A 99 11.42 25.69 -3.60
N LEU A 100 10.80 25.37 -4.72
CA LEU A 100 11.53 25.28 -5.98
C LEU A 100 11.80 26.72 -6.42
N PRO A 101 13.05 27.11 -6.72
CA PRO A 101 13.29 28.39 -7.37
C PRO A 101 12.50 28.40 -8.68
N SER A 102 11.71 29.45 -8.90
CA SER A 102 11.03 29.69 -10.17
C SER A 102 12.05 29.60 -11.29
N LYS A 103 11.77 28.77 -12.29
CA LYS A 103 12.64 28.53 -13.45
C LYS A 103 13.26 29.85 -13.92
N LEU A 104 14.59 29.94 -13.94
CA LEU A 104 15.28 30.91 -14.78
C LEU A 104 14.92 30.53 -16.22
N ASN A 105 14.12 31.37 -16.88
CA ASN A 105 14.03 31.35 -18.33
C ASN A 105 15.38 31.88 -18.84
N LEU A 106 16.16 31.00 -19.47
CA LEU A 106 17.25 31.35 -20.39
C LEU A 106 16.67 31.42 -21.80
#